data_AF-A0AAW1M7N2-F1
#
_entry.id   AF-A0AAW1M7N2-F1
#
_cell.length_a   1.000
_cell.length_b   1.000
_cell.length_c   1.000
_cell.angle_alpha   90.00
_cell.angle_beta   90.00
_cell.angle_gamma   90.00
#
_symmetry.space_group_name_H-M   'P 1'
#
loop_
_entity.id
_entity.type
_entity.pdbx_description
1 polymer ?
#
loop_
_entity_poly.entity_id
_entity_poly.type
_entity_poly.pdbx_seq_one_letter_code
_entity_poly.pdbx_strand_id
1 'polypeptide(L)'
;MSTTFDKNPAGNRANNLREWAQKNHNVLADMNSRIADVKNTPTEKVIKTIYTLLQKKVQNTLQEERHWLQITVPDPDFNKINAYIGCSKCGNRTDIPAGQPYKCNACSKDCVSCPRYKGISS
;
A
#
# COMPACT_ATOMS: atom_id res chain seq x y z
N MET A 1 26.57 30.09 1.91
CA MET A 1 26.03 29.95 0.54
C MET A 1 24.53 30.12 0.60
N SER A 2 23.96 31.06 -0.16
CA SER A 2 22.52 31.36 -0.18
C SER A 2 21.96 30.98 -1.54
N THR A 3 20.87 30.22 -1.56
CA THR A 3 20.18 29.80 -2.80
C THR A 3 19.03 30.76 -3.07
N THR A 4 18.98 31.35 -4.26
CA THR A 4 17.89 32.23 -4.70
C THR A 4 17.08 31.58 -5.81
N PHE A 5 15.75 31.66 -5.69
CA PHE A 5 14.80 31.14 -6.69
C PHE A 5 14.18 32.31 -7.45
N ASP A 6 14.45 32.37 -8.75
CA ASP A 6 13.78 33.29 -9.67
C ASP A 6 12.52 32.62 -10.25
N LYS A 7 11.37 33.27 -10.10
CA LYS A 7 10.08 32.77 -10.58
C LYS A 7 9.81 33.11 -12.04
N ASN A 8 10.54 34.07 -12.61
CA ASN A 8 10.37 34.47 -14.00
C ASN A 8 11.73 34.68 -14.70
N PRO A 9 12.52 33.60 -14.84
CA PRO A 9 13.82 33.70 -15.48
C PRO A 9 13.66 34.11 -16.94
N ALA A 10 14.54 35.03 -17.37
CA ALA A 10 14.65 35.46 -18.75
C ALA A 10 15.63 34.57 -19.55
N GLY A 11 15.58 34.67 -20.88
CA GLY A 11 16.53 34.04 -21.80
C GLY A 11 16.00 32.79 -22.52
N ASN A 12 16.75 32.35 -23.53
CA ASN A 12 16.33 31.31 -24.48
C ASN A 12 15.96 29.98 -23.79
N ARG A 13 16.70 29.59 -22.75
CA ARG A 13 16.39 28.36 -22.01
C ARG A 13 15.03 28.42 -21.31
N ALA A 14 14.71 29.54 -20.68
CA ALA A 14 13.42 29.74 -20.02
C ALA A 14 12.27 29.83 -21.03
N ASN A 15 12.50 30.47 -22.18
CA ASN A 15 11.54 30.54 -23.28
C ASN A 15 11.25 29.14 -23.87
N ASN A 16 12.30 28.35 -24.16
CA ASN A 16 12.16 26.99 -24.68
C ASN A 16 11.39 26.09 -23.69
N LEU A 17 11.64 26.23 -22.39
CA LEU A 17 10.89 25.49 -21.37
C LEU A 17 9.42 25.90 -21.34
N ARG A 18 9.11 27.20 -21.45
CA ARG A 18 7.72 27.70 -21.53
C ARG A 18 7.00 27.17 -22.76
N GLU A 19 7.63 27.21 -23.93
CA GLU A 19 7.05 26.65 -25.16
C GLU A 19 6.83 25.14 -25.06
N TRP A 20 7.80 24.40 -24.52
CA TRP A 20 7.66 22.97 -24.29
C TRP A 20 6.51 22.69 -23.32
N ALA A 21 6.40 23.43 -22.22
CA ALA A 21 5.34 23.26 -21.23
C ALA A 21 3.95 23.54 -21.82
N GLN A 22 3.82 24.57 -22.65
CA GLN A 22 2.58 24.87 -23.37
C GLN A 22 2.20 23.74 -24.34
N LYS A 23 3.15 23.26 -25.14
CA LYS A 23 2.93 22.16 -26.10
C LYS A 23 2.60 20.83 -25.41
N ASN A 24 3.12 20.62 -24.20
CA ASN A 24 2.96 19.39 -23.42
C ASN A 24 2.02 19.58 -22.22
N HIS A 25 1.10 20.55 -22.29
CA HIS A 25 0.19 20.87 -21.18
C HIS A 25 -0.57 19.63 -20.67
N ASN A 26 -1.01 18.75 -21.57
CA ASN A 26 -1.73 17.52 -21.22
C ASN A 26 -0.86 16.56 -20.38
N VAL A 27 0.43 16.45 -20.70
CA VAL A 27 1.37 15.61 -19.94
C VAL A 27 1.59 16.18 -18.54
N LEU A 28 1.75 17.50 -18.43
CA LEU A 28 1.90 18.16 -17.14
C LEU A 28 0.62 18.07 -16.30
N ALA A 29 -0.55 18.20 -16.92
CA ALA A 29 -1.83 18.03 -16.25
C ALA A 29 -2.02 16.61 -15.69
N ASP A 30 -1.67 15.58 -16.47
CA ASP A 30 -1.69 14.18 -16.03
C ASP A 30 -0.69 13.90 -14.89
N MET A 31 0.53 14.43 -14.98
CA MET A 31 1.49 14.32 -13.88
C MET A 31 0.99 15.00 -12.61
N ASN A 32 0.39 16.18 -12.73
CA ASN A 32 -0.15 16.92 -11.60
C ASN A 32 -1.37 16.23 -10.98
N SER A 33 -2.28 15.66 -11.78
CA SER A 33 -3.42 14.89 -11.26
C SER A 33 -2.94 13.67 -10.48
N ARG A 34 -1.93 12.97 -10.98
CA ARG A 34 -1.31 11.84 -10.27
C ARG A 34 -0.71 12.25 -8.94
N ILE A 35 0.03 13.37 -8.90
CA ILE A 35 0.59 13.92 -7.66
C ILE A 35 -0.53 14.29 -6.69
N ALA A 36 -1.64 14.84 -7.20
CA ALA A 36 -2.81 15.16 -6.39
C ALA A 36 -3.47 13.91 -5.81
N ASP A 37 -3.60 12.82 -6.58
CA ASP A 37 -4.15 11.55 -6.11
C ASP A 37 -3.31 10.92 -4.99
N VAL A 38 -1.97 11.07 -5.04
CA VAL A 38 -1.08 10.64 -3.95
C VAL A 38 -1.31 11.46 -2.70
N LYS A 39 -1.36 12.80 -2.86
CA LYS A 39 -1.49 13.72 -1.72
C LYS A 39 -2.88 13.68 -1.09
N ASN A 40 -3.90 13.46 -1.89
CA ASN A 40 -5.30 13.50 -1.51
C ASN A 40 -5.93 12.12 -1.73
N THR A 41 -5.37 11.10 -1.08
CA THR A 41 -5.93 9.76 -1.18
C THR A 41 -7.38 9.77 -0.66
N PRO A 42 -8.36 9.35 -1.46
CA PRO A 42 -9.75 9.29 -1.01
C PRO A 42 -9.85 8.42 0.25
N THR A 43 -10.47 8.96 1.30
CA THR A 43 -10.77 8.21 2.53
C THR A 43 -11.93 7.24 2.35
N GLU A 44 -12.70 7.40 1.26
CA GLU A 44 -13.86 6.58 0.97
C GLU A 44 -13.46 5.18 0.50
N LYS A 45 -14.13 4.18 1.08
CA LYS A 45 -13.89 2.76 0.77
C LYS A 45 -14.60 2.37 -0.52
N VAL A 46 -13.98 2.67 -1.65
CA VAL A 46 -14.50 2.23 -2.96
C VAL A 46 -14.16 0.76 -3.18
N ILE A 47 -15.19 -0.08 -3.28
CA ILE A 47 -15.04 -1.50 -3.63
C ILE A 47 -14.67 -1.58 -5.11
N LYS A 48 -13.54 -2.22 -5.41
CA LYS A 48 -13.05 -2.51 -6.76
C LYS A 48 -13.23 -3.99 -7.09
N THR A 49 -13.19 -4.30 -8.38
CA THR A 49 -13.16 -5.67 -8.89
C THR A 49 -11.73 -6.08 -9.22
N ILE A 50 -11.45 -7.37 -9.25
CA ILE A 50 -10.12 -7.88 -9.66
C ILE A 50 -9.79 -7.44 -11.09
N TYR A 51 -10.78 -7.45 -11.99
CA TYR A 51 -10.60 -7.06 -13.38
C TYR A 51 -10.07 -5.62 -13.52
N THR A 52 -10.60 -4.66 -12.76
CA THR A 52 -10.14 -3.27 -12.84
C THR A 52 -8.72 -3.10 -12.32
N LEU A 53 -8.29 -3.92 -11.34
CA LEU A 53 -6.92 -3.93 -10.87
C LEU A 53 -5.96 -4.53 -11.91
N LEU A 54 -6.34 -5.59 -12.60
CA LEU A 54 -5.51 -6.20 -13.65
C LEU A 54 -5.31 -5.28 -14.86
N GLN A 55 -6.25 -4.40 -15.15
CA GLN A 55 -6.17 -3.44 -16.25
C GLN A 55 -5.38 -2.16 -15.90
N LYS A 56 -4.90 -2.02 -14.66
CA LYS A 56 -4.08 -0.86 -14.29
C LYS A 56 -2.73 -0.91 -15.01
N LYS A 57 -2.39 0.18 -15.71
CA LYS A 57 -1.06 0.35 -16.31
C LYS A 57 -0.04 0.60 -15.20
N VAL A 58 1.10 -0.10 -15.26
CA VAL A 58 2.22 0.02 -14.30
C VAL A 58 2.71 1.48 -14.17
N GLN A 59 2.65 2.25 -15.25
CA GLN A 59 3.02 3.66 -15.22
C GLN A 59 2.06 4.56 -14.43
N ASN A 60 0.90 4.06 -14.02
CA ASN A 60 -0.16 4.76 -13.28
C ASN A 60 -0.36 4.19 -11.85
N THR A 61 0.56 3.34 -11.37
CA THR A 61 0.49 2.77 -10.02
C THR A 61 1.39 3.52 -9.06
N LEU A 62 0.92 3.73 -7.83
CA LEU A 62 1.78 4.17 -6.71
C LEU A 62 2.66 3.02 -6.22
N GLN A 63 3.73 3.35 -5.49
CA GLN A 63 4.64 2.36 -4.91
C GLN A 63 3.90 1.37 -4.00
N GLU A 64 2.92 1.86 -3.23
CA GLU A 64 1.99 1.03 -2.46
C GLU A 64 0.57 1.56 -2.61
N GLU A 65 -0.39 0.67 -2.89
CA GLU A 65 -1.81 1.01 -2.96
C GLU A 65 -2.64 0.00 -2.15
N ARG A 66 -3.65 0.50 -1.44
CA ARG A 66 -4.61 -0.33 -0.70
C ARG A 66 -5.96 -0.23 -1.39
N HIS A 67 -6.53 -1.38 -1.77
CA HIS A 67 -7.85 -1.47 -2.41
C HIS A 67 -8.79 -2.34 -1.60
N TRP A 68 -10.07 -2.01 -1.63
CA TRP A 68 -11.13 -2.84 -1.07
C TRP A 68 -11.71 -3.71 -2.18
N LEU A 69 -11.81 -5.01 -1.92
CA LEU A 69 -12.34 -5.99 -2.88
C LEU A 69 -13.50 -6.74 -2.25
N GLN A 70 -14.56 -6.94 -3.01
CA GLN A 70 -15.63 -7.88 -2.67
C GLN A 70 -15.46 -9.10 -3.56
N ILE A 71 -15.12 -10.23 -2.95
CA ILE A 71 -14.83 -11.48 -3.65
C ILE A 71 -15.54 -12.65 -2.97
N THR A 72 -15.91 -13.65 -3.76
CA THR A 72 -16.27 -14.98 -3.27
C THR A 72 -15.11 -15.90 -3.60
N VAL A 73 -14.62 -16.65 -2.62
CA VAL A 73 -13.56 -17.66 -2.83
C VAL A 73 -14.26 -18.98 -3.18
N PRO A 74 -14.20 -19.45 -4.44
CA PRO A 74 -14.98 -20.62 -4.87
C PRO A 74 -14.44 -21.92 -4.27
N ASP A 75 -13.12 -22.10 -4.23
CA ASP A 75 -12.46 -23.34 -3.80
C ASP A 75 -11.30 -23.03 -2.83
N PRO A 76 -11.60 -22.77 -1.54
CA PRO A 76 -10.56 -22.52 -0.55
C PRO A 76 -9.69 -23.76 -0.31
N ASP A 77 -8.42 -23.68 -0.67
CA ASP A 77 -7.43 -24.73 -0.40
C ASP A 77 -6.94 -24.63 1.06
N PHE A 78 -7.62 -25.35 1.95
CA PHE A 78 -7.28 -25.37 3.38
C PHE A 78 -5.90 -25.97 3.67
N ASN A 79 -5.33 -26.78 2.77
CA ASN A 79 -4.00 -27.36 2.96
C ASN A 79 -2.89 -26.31 2.86
N LYS A 80 -3.17 -25.17 2.22
CA LYS A 80 -2.24 -24.02 2.15
C LYS A 80 -2.35 -23.09 3.36
N ILE A 81 -3.29 -23.32 4.28
CA ILE A 81 -3.39 -22.53 5.49
C ILE A 81 -2.29 -22.97 6.46
N ASN A 82 -1.28 -22.12 6.60
CA ASN A 82 -0.23 -22.30 7.60
C ASN A 82 -0.75 -21.91 8.99
N ALA A 83 -1.48 -22.83 9.62
CA ALA A 83 -1.93 -22.71 10.99
C ALA A 83 -0.77 -22.96 11.97
N TYR A 84 -0.74 -22.20 13.07
CA TYR A 84 0.26 -22.34 14.12
C TYR A 84 -0.30 -21.92 15.47
N ILE A 85 0.35 -22.30 16.56
CA ILE A 85 0.02 -21.82 17.90
C ILE A 85 0.88 -20.60 18.22
N GLY A 86 0.23 -19.53 18.68
CA GLY A 86 0.90 -18.26 18.94
C GLY A 86 0.28 -17.47 20.07
N CYS A 87 0.93 -16.37 20.42
CA CYS A 87 0.44 -15.40 21.40
C CYS A 87 -0.91 -14.81 20.95
N SER A 88 -1.90 -14.80 21.85
CA SER A 88 -3.19 -14.17 21.60
C SER A 88 -3.11 -12.67 21.32
N LYS A 89 -2.07 -12.00 21.81
CA LYS A 89 -1.85 -10.55 21.62
C LYS A 89 -1.08 -10.25 20.34
N CYS A 90 0.20 -10.65 20.25
CA CYS A 90 1.06 -10.29 19.12
C CYS A 90 1.13 -11.32 18.00
N GLY A 91 0.59 -12.53 18.19
CA GLY A 91 0.67 -13.60 17.19
C GLY A 91 2.06 -14.23 17.05
N ASN A 92 3.03 -13.92 17.92
CA ASN A 92 4.33 -14.58 17.89
C ASN A 92 4.18 -16.08 18.16
N ARG A 93 4.89 -16.91 17.41
CA ARG A 93 4.80 -18.38 17.49
C ARG A 93 5.29 -18.89 18.84
N THR A 94 4.68 -19.97 19.32
CA THR A 94 5.08 -20.65 20.55
C THR A 94 4.79 -22.15 20.44
N ASP A 95 5.55 -22.95 21.17
CA ASP A 95 5.33 -24.41 21.28
C ASP A 95 4.41 -24.77 22.46
N ILE A 96 3.92 -23.76 23.19
CA ILE A 96 3.02 -23.94 24.32
C ILE A 96 1.64 -24.38 23.79
N PRO A 97 1.07 -25.49 24.29
CA PRO A 97 -0.23 -26.00 23.83
C PRO A 97 -1.33 -24.94 23.90
N ALA A 98 -2.25 -24.93 22.94
CA ALA A 98 -3.33 -23.93 22.88
C ALA A 98 -4.18 -23.92 24.17
N GLY A 99 -4.56 -22.71 24.60
CA GLY A 99 -5.36 -22.48 25.81
C GLY A 99 -4.53 -22.35 27.09
N GLN A 100 -3.20 -22.50 27.03
CA GLN A 100 -2.33 -22.41 28.19
C GLN A 100 -1.86 -20.97 28.43
N PRO A 101 -1.89 -20.48 29.68
CA PRO A 101 -1.32 -19.19 30.03
C PRO A 101 0.21 -19.26 30.01
N TYR A 102 0.85 -18.23 29.46
CA TYR A 102 2.30 -18.10 29.45
C TYR A 102 2.76 -16.65 29.31
N LYS A 103 4.02 -16.40 29.69
CA LYS A 103 4.68 -15.11 29.47
C LYS A 103 5.27 -15.06 28.07
N CYS A 104 4.71 -14.21 27.21
CA CYS A 104 5.19 -14.08 25.84
C CYS A 104 6.51 -13.30 25.79
N ASN A 105 7.55 -13.90 25.18
CA ASN A 105 8.86 -13.24 25.02
C ASN A 105 8.80 -11.95 24.18
N ALA A 106 7.89 -11.87 23.20
CA ALA A 106 7.75 -10.69 22.35
C ALA A 106 6.95 -9.56 23.02
N CYS A 107 5.96 -9.89 23.86
CA CYS A 107 5.14 -8.89 24.55
C CYS A 107 5.66 -8.55 25.95
N SER A 108 6.52 -9.39 26.53
CA SER A 108 6.94 -9.37 27.93
C SER A 108 5.77 -9.35 28.94
N LYS A 109 4.61 -9.88 28.55
CA LYS A 109 3.35 -9.87 29.30
C LYS A 109 2.72 -11.26 29.30
N ASP A 110 1.89 -11.52 30.30
CA ASP A 110 1.08 -12.72 30.37
C ASP A 110 0.02 -12.71 29.26
N CYS A 111 -0.12 -13.85 28.62
CA CYS A 111 -1.04 -14.10 27.52
C CYS A 111 -1.45 -15.57 27.50
N VAL A 112 -2.30 -15.92 26.56
CA VAL A 112 -2.75 -17.30 26.36
C VAL A 112 -2.33 -17.72 24.95
N SER A 113 -1.82 -18.93 24.81
CA SER A 113 -1.55 -19.53 23.51
C SER A 113 -2.87 -19.78 22.78
N CYS A 114 -2.97 -19.41 21.51
CA CYS A 114 -4.17 -19.63 20.71
C CYS A 114 -3.81 -20.05 19.28
N PRO A 115 -4.72 -20.78 18.59
CA PRO A 115 -4.58 -21.01 17.17
C PRO A 115 -4.52 -19.69 16.40
N ARG A 116 -3.58 -19.60 15.46
CA ARG A 116 -3.36 -18.48 14.54
C ARG A 116 -3.16 -19.03 13.13
N TYR A 117 -3.31 -18.18 12.13
CA TYR A 117 -2.94 -18.49 10.75
C TYR A 117 -2.03 -17.38 10.22
N LYS A 118 -1.00 -17.76 9.45
CA LYS A 118 -0.21 -16.79 8.70
C LYS A 118 -0.86 -16.63 7.33
N GLY A 119 -1.37 -15.43 7.05
CA GLY A 119 -1.82 -15.08 5.70
C GLY A 119 -0.68 -15.29 4.70
N ILE A 120 -1.00 -15.85 3.53
CA ILE A 120 -0.05 -15.97 2.43
C ILE A 120 0.14 -14.55 1.88
N SER A 121 1.26 -13.91 2.20
CA SER A 121 1.72 -12.74 1.44
C SER A 121 2.33 -13.26 0.14
N SER A 122 1.57 -13.19 -0.94
CA SER A 122 2.06 -13.36 -2.31
C SER A 122 2.97 -12.20 -2.71
#